data_AF-A0A3C0ZY46-F1
#
_entry.id   AF-A0A3C0ZY46-F1
#
_cell.length_a   1.000
_cell.length_b   1.000
_cell.length_c   1.000
_cell.angle_alpha   90.00
_cell.angle_beta   90.00
_cell.angle_gamma   90.00
#
_symmetry.space_group_name_H-M   'P 1'
#
loop_
_entity.id
_entity.type
_entity.pdbx_description
1 polymer ?
#
loop_
_entity_poly.entity_id
_entity_poly.type
_entity_poly.pdbx_seq_one_letter_code
_entity_poly.pdbx_strand_id
1 'polypeptide(L)'
;FPEDNHERQKVVLEHMYNQGFITKKEYKEALKEDVYAKIQDINKDKEKVDNRVNSYFVDALIRQVLRDLKDEDLIVDKSFNNGNPLTDDEAYALLYSGGLRIYSTQDPKIQAIVDKQCSENSGNYPEDTLYYLNYALTVTAPDGSQINYDSNSLESWFLDRDESYSILYKSKSRAKEDVEAFRKAVVGPEDT
;
A
#
# COMPACT_ATOMS: atom_id res chain seq x y z
N PHE A 1 3.35 16.06 -6.28
CA PHE A 1 3.14 17.31 -7.04
C PHE A 1 1.66 17.45 -7.40
N PRO A 2 0.89 18.22 -6.60
CA PRO A 2 -0.53 18.48 -6.87
C PRO A 2 -0.79 19.52 -7.97
N GLU A 3 0.12 20.49 -8.13
CA GLU A 3 -0.02 21.61 -9.07
C GLU A 3 -0.20 21.14 -10.54
N ASP A 4 0.55 20.12 -10.99
CA ASP A 4 0.49 19.62 -12.38
C ASP A 4 -0.88 18.98 -12.74
N ASN A 5 -1.56 18.42 -11.74
CA ASN A 5 -2.86 17.77 -11.92
C ASN A 5 -3.99 18.79 -12.03
N HIS A 6 -3.91 19.91 -11.30
CA HIS A 6 -4.88 20.98 -11.41
C HIS A 6 -4.79 21.68 -12.78
N GLU A 7 -3.58 21.84 -13.32
CA GLU A 7 -3.41 22.35 -14.68
C GLU A 7 -3.97 21.39 -15.73
N ARG A 8 -3.77 20.07 -15.58
CA ARG A 8 -4.43 19.07 -16.44
C ARG A 8 -5.96 19.10 -16.33
N GLN A 9 -6.51 19.27 -15.13
CA GLN A 9 -7.95 19.37 -14.90
C GLN A 9 -8.54 20.56 -15.68
N LYS A 10 -7.89 21.73 -15.63
CA LYS A 10 -8.33 22.92 -16.39
C LYS A 10 -8.36 22.65 -17.89
N VAL A 11 -7.32 22.02 -18.44
CA VAL A 11 -7.22 21.70 -19.88
C VAL A 11 -8.35 20.77 -20.30
N VAL A 12 -8.64 19.74 -19.53
CA VAL A 12 -9.74 18.80 -19.83
C VAL A 12 -11.11 19.51 -19.76
N LEU A 13 -11.36 20.28 -18.70
CA LEU A 13 -12.62 21.02 -18.54
C LEU A 13 -12.81 22.04 -19.67
N GLU A 14 -11.75 22.70 -20.12
CA GLU A 14 -11.79 23.63 -21.23
C GLU A 14 -12.15 22.92 -22.54
N HIS A 15 -11.52 21.77 -22.81
CA HIS A 15 -11.87 20.96 -23.97
C HIS A 15 -13.31 20.44 -23.93
N MET A 16 -13.83 20.04 -22.77
CA MET A 16 -15.21 19.60 -22.61
C MET A 16 -16.20 20.74 -22.85
N TYR A 17 -15.90 21.94 -22.36
CA TYR A 17 -16.71 23.13 -22.61
C TYR A 17 -16.70 23.52 -24.10
N ASN A 18 -15.52 23.55 -24.73
CA ASN A 18 -15.37 23.91 -26.14
C ASN A 18 -16.07 22.91 -27.08
N GLN A 19 -16.16 21.65 -26.68
CA GLN A 19 -16.89 20.61 -27.43
C GLN A 19 -18.38 20.52 -27.07
N GLY A 20 -18.87 21.35 -26.15
CA GLY A 20 -20.29 21.41 -25.77
C GLY A 20 -20.76 20.26 -24.88
N PHE A 21 -19.85 19.47 -24.29
CA PHE A 21 -20.20 18.42 -23.35
C PHE A 21 -20.66 18.96 -21.99
N ILE A 22 -20.24 20.18 -21.64
CA ILE A 22 -20.64 20.87 -20.42
C ILE A 22 -21.00 22.33 -20.74
N THR A 23 -21.92 22.88 -19.96
CA THR A 23 -22.28 24.29 -20.01
C THR A 23 -21.24 25.17 -19.33
N LYS A 24 -21.26 26.47 -19.63
CA LYS A 24 -20.39 27.46 -18.98
C LYS A 24 -20.56 27.51 -17.46
N LYS A 25 -21.76 27.16 -16.97
CA LYS A 25 -22.06 27.10 -15.53
C LYS A 25 -21.35 25.91 -14.88
N GLU A 26 -21.49 24.74 -15.47
CA GLU A 26 -20.84 23.50 -15.00
C GLU A 26 -19.31 23.61 -15.05
N TYR A 27 -18.76 24.22 -16.12
CA TYR A 27 -17.32 24.50 -16.21
C TYR A 27 -16.81 25.34 -15.03
N LYS A 28 -17.53 26.42 -14.67
CA LYS A 28 -17.15 27.30 -13.56
C LYS A 28 -17.35 26.67 -12.19
N GLU A 29 -18.33 25.80 -12.04
CA GLU A 29 -18.56 25.06 -10.81
C GLU A 29 -17.47 24.01 -10.60
N ALA A 30 -17.13 23.24 -11.65
CA ALA A 30 -16.07 22.23 -11.61
C ALA A 30 -14.67 22.80 -11.34
N LEU A 31 -14.37 24.02 -11.82
CA LEU A 31 -13.09 24.71 -11.54
C LEU A 31 -12.93 25.17 -10.09
N LYS A 32 -14.03 25.31 -9.35
CA LYS A 32 -14.01 25.74 -7.95
C LYS A 32 -14.02 24.56 -6.98
N GLU A 33 -14.19 23.36 -7.50
CA GLU A 33 -14.28 22.16 -6.71
C GLU A 33 -12.88 21.73 -6.26
N ASP A 34 -12.69 21.66 -4.95
CA ASP A 34 -11.45 21.12 -4.37
C ASP A 34 -11.47 19.59 -4.51
N VAL A 35 -10.88 19.11 -5.60
CA VAL A 35 -10.77 17.69 -5.92
C VAL A 35 -9.92 16.97 -4.88
N TYR A 36 -8.93 17.63 -4.28
CA TYR A 36 -8.01 17.01 -3.33
C TYR A 36 -8.67 16.73 -1.98
N ALA A 37 -9.54 17.64 -1.52
CA ALA A 37 -10.35 17.41 -0.33
C ALA A 37 -11.23 16.16 -0.47
N LYS A 38 -11.78 15.89 -1.66
CA LYS A 38 -12.62 14.70 -1.91
C LYS A 38 -11.83 13.41 -2.19
N ILE A 39 -10.62 13.51 -2.74
CA ILE A 39 -9.76 12.34 -3.00
C ILE A 39 -9.37 11.65 -1.69
N GLN A 40 -9.17 12.38 -0.59
CA GLN A 40 -8.86 11.79 0.72
C GLN A 40 -9.99 10.86 1.20
N ASP A 41 -11.25 11.25 1.01
CA ASP A 41 -12.40 10.43 1.39
C ASP A 41 -12.57 9.18 0.50
N ILE A 42 -12.30 9.32 -0.80
CA ILE A 42 -12.42 8.18 -1.76
C ILE A 42 -11.28 7.17 -1.58
N ASN A 43 -10.06 7.61 -1.24
CA ASN A 43 -8.94 6.71 -0.99
C ASN A 43 -9.16 5.83 0.25
N LYS A 44 -9.79 6.37 1.31
CA LYS A 44 -10.20 5.58 2.50
C LYS A 44 -11.16 4.44 2.15
N ASP A 45 -11.99 4.60 1.13
CA ASP A 45 -12.91 3.55 0.69
C ASP A 45 -12.27 2.54 -0.27
N LYS A 46 -11.22 2.94 -1.02
CA LYS A 46 -10.44 2.00 -1.87
C LYS A 46 -9.49 1.11 -1.07
N GLU A 47 -8.95 1.57 0.05
CA GLU A 47 -8.16 0.73 0.97
C GLU A 47 -8.94 -0.47 1.52
N LYS A 48 -10.29 -0.44 1.47
CA LYS A 48 -11.13 -1.55 1.92
C LYS A 48 -11.28 -2.69 0.89
N VAL A 49 -10.85 -2.51 -0.36
CA VAL A 49 -11.33 -3.37 -1.47
C VAL A 49 -10.41 -4.56 -1.81
N ASP A 50 -9.14 -4.62 -1.41
CA ASP A 50 -8.38 -5.88 -1.55
C ASP A 50 -7.22 -6.03 -0.55
N ASN A 51 -7.54 -6.42 0.69
CA ASN A 51 -6.55 -6.82 1.70
C ASN A 51 -5.96 -8.23 1.45
N ARG A 52 -5.88 -8.68 0.18
CA ARG A 52 -5.18 -9.92 -0.15
C ARG A 52 -3.69 -9.66 -0.07
N VAL A 53 -3.11 -10.05 1.06
CA VAL A 53 -1.66 -10.13 1.22
C VAL A 53 -1.12 -11.09 0.17
N ASN A 54 -0.21 -10.60 -0.68
CA ASN A 54 0.49 -11.44 -1.65
C ASN A 54 1.30 -12.51 -0.91
N SER A 55 1.39 -13.72 -1.48
CA SER A 55 2.37 -14.69 -0.99
C SER A 55 3.78 -14.28 -1.41
N TYR A 56 4.80 -14.78 -0.69
CA TYR A 56 6.21 -14.55 -1.05
C TYR A 56 6.54 -14.95 -2.50
N PHE A 57 5.86 -15.98 -3.03
CA PHE A 57 6.00 -16.37 -4.43
C PHE A 57 5.48 -15.28 -5.36
N VAL A 58 4.30 -14.72 -5.08
CA VAL A 58 3.72 -13.64 -5.90
C VAL A 58 4.62 -12.41 -5.85
N ASP A 59 5.18 -12.04 -4.70
CA ASP A 59 6.12 -10.92 -4.58
C ASP A 59 7.43 -11.15 -5.34
N ALA A 60 7.94 -12.39 -5.33
CA ALA A 60 9.10 -12.76 -6.13
C ALA A 60 8.78 -12.70 -7.64
N LEU A 61 7.60 -13.20 -8.04
CA LEU A 61 7.13 -13.18 -9.42
C LEU A 61 6.95 -11.74 -9.92
N ILE A 62 6.34 -10.85 -9.13
CA ILE A 62 6.18 -9.43 -9.46
C ILE A 62 7.55 -8.80 -9.73
N ARG A 63 8.51 -8.99 -8.81
CA ARG A 63 9.87 -8.47 -8.97
C ARG A 63 10.57 -9.02 -10.20
N GLN A 64 10.38 -10.30 -10.50
CA GLN A 64 10.92 -10.92 -11.70
C GLN A 64 10.29 -10.32 -12.96
N VAL A 65 8.96 -10.28 -13.05
CA VAL A 65 8.26 -9.74 -14.22
C VAL A 65 8.63 -8.28 -14.46
N LEU A 66 8.69 -7.45 -13.42
CA LEU A 66 9.13 -6.06 -13.56
C LEU A 66 10.56 -5.95 -14.10
N ARG A 67 11.48 -6.81 -13.66
CA ARG A 67 12.84 -6.84 -14.20
C ARG A 67 12.82 -7.26 -15.67
N ASP A 68 12.14 -8.36 -15.97
CA ASP A 68 12.14 -8.97 -17.31
C ASP A 68 11.45 -8.06 -18.35
N LEU A 69 10.42 -7.29 -17.95
CA LEU A 69 9.76 -6.28 -18.78
C LEU A 69 10.67 -5.10 -19.18
N LYS A 70 11.74 -4.86 -18.43
CA LYS A 70 12.73 -3.81 -18.68
C LYS A 70 14.02 -4.34 -19.31
N ASP A 71 14.13 -5.64 -19.47
CA ASP A 71 15.31 -6.28 -20.05
C ASP A 71 15.19 -6.27 -21.57
N GLU A 72 16.06 -5.50 -22.24
CA GLU A 72 16.07 -5.36 -23.70
C GLU A 72 16.21 -6.70 -24.43
N ASP A 73 16.99 -7.62 -23.86
CA ASP A 73 17.26 -8.92 -24.48
C ASP A 73 16.03 -9.85 -24.45
N LEU A 74 15.04 -9.56 -23.59
CA LEU A 74 13.80 -10.32 -23.46
C LEU A 74 12.64 -9.72 -24.27
N ILE A 75 12.81 -8.57 -24.91
CA ILE A 75 11.78 -7.93 -25.74
C ILE A 75 11.72 -8.63 -27.10
N VAL A 76 10.83 -9.63 -27.19
CA VAL A 76 10.62 -10.41 -28.42
C VAL A 76 9.89 -9.60 -29.49
N ASP A 77 8.93 -8.76 -29.10
CA ASP A 77 8.20 -7.89 -30.01
C ASP A 77 8.81 -6.48 -30.02
N LYS A 78 9.71 -6.23 -30.97
CA LYS A 78 10.35 -4.91 -31.14
C LYS A 78 9.42 -3.81 -31.64
N SER A 79 8.16 -4.13 -31.99
CA SER A 79 7.14 -3.10 -32.25
C SER A 79 6.56 -2.54 -30.96
N PHE A 80 6.63 -3.31 -29.87
CA PHE A 80 6.22 -2.89 -28.55
C PHE A 80 7.17 -1.82 -28.01
N ASN A 81 6.61 -0.72 -27.50
CA ASN A 81 7.35 0.45 -27.00
C ASN A 81 8.45 1.00 -27.97
N ASN A 82 8.20 0.92 -29.28
CA ASN A 82 9.16 1.28 -30.33
C ASN A 82 10.50 0.52 -30.21
N GLY A 83 10.48 -0.68 -29.62
CA GLY A 83 11.67 -1.51 -29.41
C GLY A 83 12.55 -1.06 -28.26
N ASN A 84 12.13 -0.05 -27.48
CA ASN A 84 12.88 0.40 -26.31
C ASN A 84 12.45 -0.37 -25.05
N PRO A 85 13.38 -0.62 -24.13
CA PRO A 85 13.06 -1.09 -22.79
C PRO A 85 12.05 -0.18 -22.08
N LEU A 86 11.17 -0.78 -21.29
CA LEU A 86 10.24 -0.03 -20.45
C LEU A 86 11.01 0.65 -19.31
N THR A 87 10.55 1.84 -18.92
CA THR A 87 10.94 2.46 -17.65
C THR A 87 10.26 1.76 -16.48
N ASP A 88 10.71 2.06 -15.24
CA ASP A 88 10.11 1.50 -14.02
C ASP A 88 8.61 1.78 -13.92
N ASP A 89 8.20 3.02 -14.20
CA ASP A 89 6.79 3.44 -14.12
C ASP A 89 5.94 2.77 -15.21
N GLU A 90 6.47 2.62 -16.42
CA GLU A 90 5.76 1.97 -17.53
C GLU A 90 5.60 0.46 -17.29
N ALA A 91 6.65 -0.21 -16.80
CA ALA A 91 6.60 -1.63 -16.44
C ALA A 91 5.59 -1.87 -15.31
N TYR A 92 5.57 -0.98 -14.31
CA TYR A 92 4.60 -1.04 -13.22
C TYR A 92 3.16 -0.83 -13.72
N ALA A 93 2.92 0.21 -14.54
CA ALA A 93 1.62 0.46 -15.13
C ALA A 93 1.14 -0.71 -16.00
N LEU A 94 2.03 -1.32 -16.78
CA LEU A 94 1.72 -2.48 -17.60
C LEU A 94 1.37 -3.70 -16.74
N LEU A 95 2.13 -3.96 -15.68
CA LEU A 95 1.89 -5.08 -14.77
C LEU A 95 0.53 -5.00 -14.09
N TYR A 96 0.17 -3.83 -13.55
CA TYR A 96 -1.03 -3.67 -12.73
C TYR A 96 -2.26 -3.19 -13.51
N SER A 97 -2.09 -2.61 -14.70
CA SER A 97 -3.20 -2.01 -15.47
C SER A 97 -3.15 -2.29 -16.98
N GLY A 98 -2.12 -2.96 -17.47
CA GLY A 98 -1.94 -3.28 -18.89
C GLY A 98 -2.67 -4.54 -19.37
N GLY A 99 -3.36 -5.26 -18.47
CA GLY A 99 -4.12 -6.46 -18.83
C GLY A 99 -3.27 -7.67 -19.21
N LEU A 100 -2.04 -7.74 -18.71
CA LEU A 100 -1.14 -8.87 -18.94
C LEU A 100 -1.74 -10.18 -18.41
N ARG A 101 -1.50 -11.27 -19.14
CA ARG A 101 -1.74 -12.63 -18.67
C ARG A 101 -0.40 -13.27 -18.32
N ILE A 102 -0.14 -13.45 -17.04
CA ILE A 102 1.12 -14.00 -16.54
C ILE A 102 0.91 -15.49 -16.26
N TYR A 103 1.65 -16.33 -16.97
CA TYR A 103 1.69 -17.78 -16.75
C TYR A 103 2.95 -18.09 -15.96
N SER A 104 2.79 -18.55 -14.72
CA SER A 104 3.90 -18.86 -13.82
C SER A 104 4.10 -20.37 -13.68
N THR A 105 5.23 -20.74 -13.11
CA THR A 105 5.55 -22.12 -12.74
C THR A 105 4.96 -22.54 -11.40
N GLN A 106 4.12 -21.70 -10.79
CA GLN A 106 3.58 -21.96 -9.46
C GLN A 106 2.69 -23.20 -9.47
N ASP A 107 2.98 -24.15 -8.58
CA ASP A 107 2.04 -25.21 -8.23
C ASP A 107 1.25 -24.77 -6.97
N PRO A 108 -0.07 -24.53 -7.07
CA PRO A 108 -0.86 -24.10 -5.93
C PRO A 108 -0.86 -25.10 -4.76
N LYS A 109 -0.71 -26.41 -5.04
CA LYS A 109 -0.66 -27.43 -3.99
C LYS A 109 0.65 -27.37 -3.22
N ILE A 110 1.77 -27.20 -3.92
CA ILE A 110 3.09 -27.06 -3.28
C ILE A 110 3.13 -25.74 -2.49
N GLN A 111 2.64 -24.64 -3.07
CA GLN A 111 2.57 -23.35 -2.39
C GLN A 111 1.80 -23.46 -1.06
N ALA A 112 0.62 -24.09 -1.08
CA ALA A 112 -0.19 -24.27 0.12
C ALA A 112 0.53 -25.12 1.20
N ILE A 113 1.33 -26.11 0.81
CA ILE A 113 2.14 -26.89 1.75
C ILE A 113 3.21 -25.98 2.38
N VAL A 114 3.94 -25.22 1.58
CA VAL A 114 4.99 -24.31 2.08
C VAL A 114 4.38 -23.27 3.02
N ASP A 115 3.29 -22.62 2.61
CA ASP A 115 2.59 -21.62 3.42
C ASP A 115 2.15 -22.22 4.77
N LYS A 116 1.67 -23.47 4.79
CA LYS A 116 1.33 -24.17 6.03
C LYS A 116 2.56 -24.45 6.89
N GLN A 117 3.64 -24.95 6.31
CA GLN A 117 4.84 -25.35 7.07
C GLN A 117 5.67 -24.16 7.56
N CYS A 118 5.63 -23.04 6.84
CA CYS A 118 6.22 -21.76 7.25
C CYS A 118 5.27 -20.90 8.08
N SER A 119 4.03 -21.34 8.30
CA SER A 119 3.14 -20.66 9.23
C SER A 119 3.60 -20.91 10.67
N GLU A 120 3.31 -19.95 11.54
CA GLU A 120 3.58 -20.07 12.98
C GLU A 120 2.90 -21.30 13.63
N ASN A 121 1.82 -21.81 13.02
CA ASN A 121 1.06 -22.96 13.52
C ASN A 121 1.65 -24.31 13.08
N SER A 122 2.77 -24.32 12.35
CA SER A 122 3.35 -25.55 11.81
C SER A 122 3.96 -26.45 12.89
N GLY A 123 4.36 -25.89 14.03
CA GLY A 123 5.16 -26.58 15.04
C GLY A 123 6.62 -26.81 14.62
N ASN A 124 7.07 -26.23 13.49
CA ASN A 124 8.44 -26.36 12.99
C ASN A 124 9.42 -25.33 13.59
N TYR A 125 8.94 -24.45 14.45
CA TYR A 125 9.74 -23.43 15.12
C TYR A 125 10.06 -23.88 16.56
N PRO A 126 11.27 -23.59 17.10
CA PRO A 126 11.65 -23.93 18.48
C PRO A 126 10.69 -23.38 19.54
N GLU A 127 10.61 -24.03 20.71
CA GLU A 127 9.72 -23.60 21.81
C GLU A 127 10.06 -22.21 22.38
N ASP A 128 11.31 -21.75 22.23
CA ASP A 128 11.78 -20.43 22.64
C ASP A 128 11.61 -19.35 21.56
N THR A 129 10.84 -19.64 20.50
CA THR A 129 10.51 -18.65 19.47
C THR A 129 9.79 -17.45 20.07
N LEU A 130 10.35 -16.26 19.83
CA LEU A 130 9.74 -14.99 20.21
C LEU A 130 9.04 -14.36 19.00
N TYR A 131 7.92 -13.71 19.26
CA TYR A 131 7.15 -12.95 18.29
C TYR A 131 7.61 -11.50 18.30
N TYR A 132 8.07 -10.98 17.16
CA TYR A 132 8.28 -9.55 16.98
C TYR A 132 6.95 -8.87 16.65
N LEU A 133 6.62 -7.81 17.39
CA LEU A 133 5.45 -6.97 17.08
C LEU A 133 5.82 -5.95 16.00
N ASN A 134 5.41 -6.20 14.75
CA ASN A 134 5.40 -5.18 13.72
C ASN A 134 4.13 -4.33 13.85
N TYR A 135 4.29 -3.06 14.23
CA TYR A 135 3.21 -2.14 14.53
C TYR A 135 3.22 -0.92 13.60
N ALA A 136 2.02 -0.51 13.18
CA ALA A 136 1.77 0.73 12.47
C ALA A 136 0.38 1.26 12.89
N LEU A 137 0.32 2.52 13.31
CA LEU A 137 -0.90 3.24 13.67
C LEU A 137 -0.81 4.66 13.12
N THR A 138 -1.80 5.05 12.32
CA THR A 138 -2.03 6.45 11.95
C THR A 138 -3.19 6.98 12.79
N VAL A 139 -2.96 8.08 13.49
CA VAL A 139 -3.98 8.81 14.26
C VAL A 139 -4.32 10.08 13.50
N THR A 140 -5.60 10.25 13.17
CA THR A 140 -6.09 11.46 12.49
C THR A 140 -6.86 12.33 13.49
N ALA A 141 -6.40 13.57 13.67
CA ALA A 141 -7.06 14.55 14.53
C ALA A 141 -8.28 15.18 13.82
N PRO A 142 -9.20 15.84 14.55
CA PRO A 142 -10.38 16.48 13.96
C PRO A 142 -10.10 17.56 12.91
N ASP A 143 -8.92 18.19 12.97
CA ASP A 143 -8.48 19.18 11.99
C ASP A 143 -7.88 18.57 10.71
N GLY A 144 -7.84 17.24 10.63
CA GLY A 144 -7.29 16.48 9.50
C GLY A 144 -5.78 16.25 9.58
N SER A 145 -5.08 16.76 10.60
CA SER A 145 -3.67 16.45 10.81
C SER A 145 -3.49 14.97 11.19
N GLN A 146 -2.36 14.39 10.77
CA GLN A 146 -2.06 12.96 10.98
C GLN A 146 -0.73 12.79 11.71
N ILE A 147 -0.72 11.86 12.67
CA ILE A 147 0.48 11.39 13.36
C ILE A 147 0.61 9.89 13.10
N ASN A 148 1.80 9.46 12.70
CA ASN A 148 2.12 8.06 12.44
C ASN A 148 3.01 7.51 13.55
N TYR A 149 2.61 6.39 14.11
CA TYR A 149 3.36 5.61 15.09
C TYR A 149 3.72 4.26 14.50
N ASP A 150 4.95 3.85 14.71
CA ASP A 150 5.49 2.56 14.26
C ASP A 150 5.97 1.72 15.45
N SER A 151 6.57 0.56 15.14
CA SER A 151 7.18 -0.34 16.12
C SER A 151 8.19 0.38 17.03
N ASN A 152 9.00 1.29 16.47
CA ASN A 152 9.99 2.06 17.21
C ASN A 152 9.34 3.07 18.16
N SER A 153 8.25 3.71 17.73
CA SER A 153 7.48 4.66 18.52
C SER A 153 6.88 3.97 19.75
N LEU A 154 6.30 2.79 19.55
CA LEU A 154 5.77 1.95 20.64
C LEU A 154 6.89 1.49 21.56
N GLU A 155 8.00 0.97 21.02
CA GLU A 155 9.13 0.49 21.82
C GLU A 155 9.76 1.59 22.66
N SER A 156 10.00 2.76 22.08
CA SER A 156 10.54 3.93 22.79
C SER A 156 9.63 4.35 23.95
N TRP A 157 8.32 4.34 23.75
CA TRP A 157 7.36 4.71 24.79
C TRP A 157 7.39 3.75 25.99
N PHE A 158 7.61 2.45 25.76
CA PHE A 158 7.78 1.51 26.87
C PHE A 158 9.18 1.60 27.51
N LEU A 159 10.24 1.77 26.71
CA LEU A 159 11.61 1.91 27.21
C LEU A 159 11.79 3.12 28.15
N ASP A 160 11.08 4.23 27.89
CA ASP A 160 11.06 5.41 28.76
C ASP A 160 10.53 5.11 30.19
N ARG A 161 9.81 3.99 30.36
CA ARG A 161 9.18 3.57 31.63
C ARG A 161 9.85 2.34 32.24
N ASP A 162 10.40 1.47 31.40
CA ASP A 162 11.09 0.24 31.75
C ASP A 162 12.24 0.01 30.77
N GLU A 163 13.47 0.32 31.20
CA GLU A 163 14.68 0.15 30.39
C GLU A 163 14.94 -1.31 29.97
N SER A 164 14.27 -2.28 30.62
CA SER A 164 14.38 -3.71 30.28
C SER A 164 13.34 -4.20 29.26
N TYR A 165 12.44 -3.31 28.82
CA TYR A 165 11.41 -3.66 27.86
C TYR A 165 12.00 -4.20 26.55
N SER A 166 11.31 -5.17 25.96
CA SER A 166 11.63 -5.70 24.64
C SER A 166 10.35 -5.86 23.83
N ILE A 167 10.38 -5.44 22.57
CA ILE A 167 9.29 -5.66 21.61
C ILE A 167 9.17 -7.13 21.14
N LEU A 168 9.97 -8.04 21.70
CA LEU A 168 9.93 -9.48 21.45
C LEU A 168 9.10 -10.19 22.52
N TYR A 169 8.07 -10.91 22.09
CA TYR A 169 7.06 -11.49 22.97
C TYR A 169 7.06 -13.02 22.96
N LYS A 170 6.85 -13.64 24.11
CA LYS A 170 6.58 -15.10 24.19
C LYS A 170 5.16 -15.47 23.77
N SER A 171 4.23 -14.51 23.73
CA SER A 171 2.85 -14.76 23.32
C SER A 171 2.23 -13.54 22.64
N LYS A 172 1.34 -13.80 21.68
CA LYS A 172 0.54 -12.75 21.02
C LYS A 172 -0.41 -12.01 21.96
N SER A 173 -0.84 -12.64 23.05
CA SER A 173 -1.73 -12.00 24.04
C SER A 173 -1.02 -10.82 24.70
N ARG A 174 0.22 -11.02 25.16
CA ARG A 174 1.02 -9.95 25.76
C ARG A 174 1.28 -8.81 24.78
N ALA A 175 1.60 -9.13 23.53
CA ALA A 175 1.77 -8.12 22.48
C ALA A 175 0.50 -7.28 22.26
N LYS A 176 -0.68 -7.91 22.28
CA LYS A 176 -1.97 -7.19 22.16
C LYS A 176 -2.23 -6.28 23.35
N GLU A 177 -1.90 -6.70 24.57
CA GLU A 177 -2.03 -5.85 25.75
C GLU A 177 -1.18 -4.58 25.64
N ASP A 178 0.05 -4.69 25.15
CA ASP A 178 0.93 -3.54 24.94
C ASP A 178 0.47 -2.64 23.80
N VAL A 179 -0.08 -3.22 22.72
CA VAL A 179 -0.75 -2.45 21.66
C VAL A 179 -1.92 -1.64 22.21
N GLU A 180 -2.79 -2.24 23.02
CA GLU A 180 -3.94 -1.54 23.60
C GLU A 180 -3.50 -0.44 24.59
N ALA A 181 -2.48 -0.71 25.40
CA ALA A 181 -1.93 0.27 26.33
C ALA A 181 -1.34 1.48 25.59
N PHE A 182 -0.55 1.22 24.55
CA PHE A 182 0.04 2.28 23.72
C PHE A 182 -1.05 3.05 22.98
N ARG A 183 -2.00 2.38 22.33
CA ARG A 183 -3.11 3.02 21.61
C ARG A 183 -3.91 3.94 22.51
N LYS A 184 -4.23 3.52 23.74
CA LYS A 184 -4.93 4.35 24.72
C LYS A 184 -4.13 5.59 25.15
N ALA A 185 -2.81 5.52 25.08
CA ALA A 185 -1.94 6.64 25.44
C ALA A 185 -1.80 7.67 24.31
N VAL A 186 -1.94 7.25 23.05
CA VAL A 186 -1.66 8.11 21.88
C VAL A 186 -2.88 8.52 21.05
N VAL A 187 -4.02 7.83 21.22
CA VAL A 187 -5.27 8.16 20.52
C VAL A 187 -6.16 8.99 21.45
N GLY A 188 -6.46 10.22 21.07
CA GLY A 188 -7.36 11.12 21.78
C GLY A 188 -8.85 10.77 21.61
N PRO A 189 -9.75 11.37 22.40
CA PRO A 189 -11.17 11.03 22.41
C PRO A 189 -11.91 11.29 21.09
N GLU A 190 -11.48 12.30 20.35
CA GLU A 190 -12.06 12.75 19.08
C GLU A 190 -11.21 12.33 17.87
N ASP A 191 -10.12 11.61 18.10
CA ASP A 191 -9.24 11.14 17.04
C ASP A 191 -9.79 9.84 16.42
N THR A 192 -9.48 9.61 15.15
CA THR A 192 -9.86 8.39 14.42
C THR A 192 -8.65 7.62 13.92
#